data_AF-A0A6A4HIB2-F1
#
_entry.id   AF-A0A6A4HIB2-F1
#
_cell.length_a   1.000
_cell.length_b   1.000
_cell.length_c   1.000
_cell.angle_alpha   90.00
_cell.angle_beta   90.00
_cell.angle_gamma   90.00
#
_symmetry.space_group_name_H-M   'P 1'
#
loop_
_entity.id
_entity.type
_entity.pdbx_description
1 polymer ?
#
loop_
_entity_poly.entity_id
_entity_poly.type
_entity_poly.pdbx_seq_one_letter_code
_entity_poly.pdbx_strand_id
1 'polypeptide(L)'
;MNRLSGFTALPNELLLLIGDEISDDPRTLKALTLVSKRYHDFFNSFLYRDVCNKALPTLALSEQSRLPLTGTHPASYVKKFSVSPTHKLSATVFQKQMASAMKNIALHAATGAIQALTFRSNFSLPEVLGGNVPLALRLLEELVLKIPILVKNTRLNVSLVDSLCGPSLIAARPVFLQSSRISL
;
A
#
# COMPACT_ATOMS: atom_id res chain seq x y z
N MET A 1 1.27 -39.36 -21.82
CA MET A 1 2.33 -38.39 -21.49
C MET A 1 1.84 -36.99 -21.87
N ASN A 2 1.32 -36.23 -20.91
CA ASN A 2 0.87 -34.86 -21.18
C ASN A 2 2.09 -33.95 -21.27
N ARG A 3 2.49 -33.57 -22.49
CA ARG A 3 3.47 -32.51 -22.67
C ARG A 3 2.88 -31.25 -22.05
N LEU A 4 3.46 -30.79 -20.94
CA LEU A 4 3.34 -29.40 -20.49
C LEU A 4 4.06 -28.53 -21.53
N SER A 5 3.46 -28.35 -22.70
CA SER A 5 3.93 -27.42 -23.73
C SER A 5 3.03 -26.19 -23.69
N GLY A 6 3.60 -25.05 -23.33
CA GLY A 6 2.90 -23.78 -23.28
C GLY A 6 3.52 -22.82 -22.27
N PHE A 7 3.01 -21.58 -22.24
CA PHE A 7 3.43 -20.53 -21.31
C PHE A 7 3.40 -20.95 -19.83
N THR A 8 2.61 -21.98 -19.47
CA THR A 8 2.55 -22.54 -18.11
C THR A 8 3.83 -23.22 -17.64
N ALA A 9 4.73 -23.59 -18.55
CA ALA A 9 6.03 -24.21 -18.27
C ALA A 9 7.21 -23.20 -18.27
N LEU A 10 6.95 -21.89 -18.46
CA LEU A 10 8.00 -20.88 -18.43
C LEU A 10 8.75 -20.91 -17.10
N PRO A 11 10.10 -20.85 -17.08
CA PRO A 11 10.88 -20.67 -15.87
C PRO A 11 10.51 -19.36 -15.15
N ASN A 12 10.70 -19.32 -13.83
CA ASN A 12 10.35 -18.13 -13.02
C ASN A 12 11.17 -16.89 -13.43
N GLU A 13 12.37 -17.11 -13.96
CA GLU A 13 13.26 -16.07 -14.50
C GLU A 13 12.62 -15.36 -15.69
N LEU A 14 11.95 -16.10 -16.59
CA LEU A 14 11.23 -15.50 -17.70
C LEU A 14 9.95 -14.79 -17.23
N LEU A 15 9.27 -15.33 -16.22
CA LEU A 15 8.12 -14.65 -15.60
C LEU A 15 8.54 -13.35 -14.90
N LEU A 16 9.73 -13.32 -14.30
CA LEU A 16 10.32 -12.13 -13.68
C LEU A 16 10.58 -11.06 -14.73
N LEU A 17 11.25 -11.41 -15.84
CA LEU A 17 11.49 -10.48 -16.95
C LEU A 17 10.18 -9.93 -17.53
N ILE A 18 9.16 -10.79 -17.71
CA ILE A 18 7.84 -10.33 -18.14
C ILE A 18 7.24 -9.37 -17.12
N GLY A 19 7.30 -9.69 -15.83
CA GLY A 19 6.75 -8.88 -14.74
C GLY A 19 7.40 -7.51 -14.60
N ASP A 20 8.73 -7.44 -14.80
CA ASP A 20 9.47 -6.18 -14.79
C ASP A 20 9.14 -5.33 -16.03
N GLU A 21 8.99 -5.94 -17.22
CA GLU A 21 8.61 -5.22 -18.46
C GLU A 21 7.20 -4.61 -18.37
N ILE A 22 6.27 -5.26 -17.69
CA ILE A 22 4.86 -4.81 -17.57
C ILE A 22 4.52 -4.21 -16.21
N SER A 23 5.52 -3.87 -15.39
CA SER A 23 5.30 -3.42 -14.00
C SER A 23 4.34 -2.23 -13.91
N ASP A 24 4.36 -1.39 -14.93
CA ASP A 24 3.58 -0.15 -15.01
C ASP A 24 2.20 -0.32 -15.66
N ASP A 25 1.82 -1.55 -16.05
CA ASP A 25 0.49 -1.89 -16.52
C ASP A 25 -0.28 -2.81 -15.55
N PRO A 26 -0.95 -2.22 -14.53
CA PRO A 26 -1.77 -2.97 -13.59
C PRO A 26 -2.90 -3.78 -14.23
N ARG A 27 -3.37 -3.42 -15.43
CA ARG A 27 -4.45 -4.16 -16.10
C ARG A 27 -3.92 -5.49 -16.63
N THR A 28 -2.75 -5.47 -17.27
CA THR A 28 -2.10 -6.68 -17.77
C THR A 28 -1.65 -7.56 -16.60
N LEU A 29 -1.04 -6.99 -15.55
CA LEU A 29 -0.70 -7.74 -14.34
C LEU A 29 -1.92 -8.41 -13.73
N LYS A 30 -3.05 -7.69 -13.62
CA LYS A 30 -4.31 -8.27 -13.12
C LYS A 30 -4.84 -9.37 -14.04
N ALA A 31 -4.72 -9.24 -15.35
CA ALA A 31 -5.15 -10.30 -16.27
C ALA A 31 -4.29 -11.57 -16.08
N LEU A 32 -2.97 -11.41 -15.89
CA LEU A 32 -2.06 -12.53 -15.65
C LEU A 32 -2.37 -13.28 -14.36
N THR A 33 -2.75 -12.59 -13.29
CA THR A 33 -3.11 -13.26 -12.02
C THR A 33 -4.38 -14.12 -12.12
N LEU A 34 -5.13 -14.03 -13.22
CA LEU A 34 -6.33 -14.84 -13.47
C LEU A 34 -6.06 -16.06 -14.38
N VAL A 35 -4.85 -16.19 -14.94
CA VAL A 35 -4.52 -17.26 -15.90
C VAL A 35 -4.43 -18.63 -15.23
N SER A 36 -3.73 -18.71 -14.08
CA SER A 36 -3.53 -19.95 -13.33
C SER A 36 -3.13 -19.64 -11.89
N LYS A 37 -3.19 -20.64 -11.00
CA LYS A 37 -2.70 -20.51 -9.62
C LYS A 37 -1.23 -20.08 -9.57
N ARG A 38 -0.37 -20.66 -10.43
CA ARG A 38 1.05 -20.29 -10.50
C ARG A 38 1.24 -18.82 -10.85
N TYR A 39 0.50 -18.32 -11.84
CA TYR A 39 0.57 -16.93 -12.25
C TYR A 39 -0.04 -16.00 -11.20
N HIS A 40 -1.12 -16.42 -10.54
CA HIS A 40 -1.69 -15.71 -9.41
C HIS A 40 -0.65 -15.49 -8.31
N ASP A 41 0.00 -16.56 -7.88
CA ASP A 41 0.98 -16.53 -6.80
C ASP A 41 2.20 -15.68 -7.18
N PHE A 42 2.65 -15.76 -8.44
CA PHE A 42 3.81 -15.00 -8.94
C PHE A 42 3.49 -13.51 -9.15
N PHE A 43 2.50 -13.19 -9.99
CA PHE A 43 2.22 -11.81 -10.41
C PHE A 43 1.47 -10.97 -9.38
N ASN A 44 0.84 -11.57 -8.36
CA ASN A 44 0.32 -10.78 -7.24
C ASN A 44 1.40 -9.95 -6.55
N SER A 45 2.63 -10.48 -6.48
CA SER A 45 3.75 -9.76 -5.88
C SER A 45 4.11 -8.48 -6.63
N PHE A 46 3.87 -8.43 -7.95
CA PHE A 46 4.05 -7.25 -8.78
C PHE A 46 2.83 -6.32 -8.68
N LEU A 47 1.63 -6.89 -8.78
CA LEU A 47 0.37 -6.13 -8.73
C LEU A 47 0.20 -5.34 -7.43
N TYR A 48 0.69 -5.86 -6.31
CA TYR A 48 0.60 -5.22 -4.99
C TYR A 48 1.92 -4.61 -4.50
N ARG A 49 2.95 -4.51 -5.37
CA ARG A 49 4.24 -3.88 -5.03
C ARG A 49 4.10 -2.37 -4.83
N ASP A 50 3.44 -1.71 -5.77
CA ASP A 50 3.16 -0.28 -5.74
C ASP A 50 1.64 -0.07 -5.80
N VAL A 51 1.06 0.31 -4.66
CA VAL A 51 -0.40 0.32 -4.49
C VAL A 51 -0.93 1.71 -4.21
N CYS A 52 -2.08 1.98 -4.85
CA CYS A 52 -2.86 3.19 -4.65
C CYS A 52 -4.23 2.92 -4.01
N ASN A 53 -5.05 3.96 -3.87
CA ASN A 53 -6.42 3.90 -3.33
C ASN A 53 -7.28 2.74 -3.85
N LYS A 54 -7.09 2.31 -5.11
CA LYS A 54 -7.86 1.22 -5.72
C LYS A 54 -7.61 -0.14 -5.05
N ALA A 55 -6.42 -0.35 -4.49
CA ALA A 55 -6.05 -1.58 -3.80
C ALA A 55 -6.49 -1.57 -2.32
N LEU A 56 -6.84 -0.41 -1.76
CA LEU A 56 -7.16 -0.25 -0.34
C LEU A 56 -8.26 -1.21 0.14
N PRO A 57 -9.38 -1.40 -0.58
CA PRO A 57 -10.41 -2.36 -0.15
C PRO A 57 -9.87 -3.78 -0.05
N THR A 58 -9.00 -4.19 -0.97
CA THR A 58 -8.40 -5.53 -0.98
C THR A 58 -7.38 -5.71 0.14
N LEU A 59 -6.55 -4.68 0.40
CA LEU A 59 -5.60 -4.69 1.50
C LEU A 59 -6.29 -4.73 2.86
N ALA A 60 -7.51 -4.19 2.95
CA ALA A 60 -8.31 -4.12 4.17
C ALA A 60 -9.09 -5.41 4.50
N LEU A 61 -9.15 -6.39 3.59
CA LEU A 61 -9.87 -7.64 3.82
C LEU A 61 -9.23 -8.47 4.93
N SER A 62 -10.03 -9.15 5.75
CA SER A 62 -9.52 -10.19 6.64
C SER A 62 -9.21 -11.47 5.86
N GLU A 63 -8.49 -12.40 6.48
CA GLU A 63 -8.24 -13.73 5.90
C GLU A 63 -9.54 -14.47 5.58
N GLN A 64 -10.53 -14.41 6.49
CA GLN A 64 -11.83 -15.08 6.29
C GLN A 64 -12.59 -14.48 5.10
N SER A 65 -12.55 -13.16 4.92
CA SER A 65 -13.21 -12.49 3.79
C SER A 65 -12.51 -12.72 2.44
N ARG A 66 -11.33 -13.34 2.44
CA ARG A 66 -10.58 -13.67 1.22
C ARG A 66 -10.85 -15.07 0.71
N LEU A 67 -11.54 -15.93 1.45
CA LEU A 67 -11.88 -17.28 1.00
C LEU A 67 -12.67 -17.23 -0.33
N PRO A 68 -12.34 -18.08 -1.32
CA PRO A 68 -11.46 -19.26 -1.24
C PRO A 68 -9.97 -19.01 -1.53
N LEU A 69 -9.49 -17.75 -1.58
CA LEU A 69 -8.08 -17.44 -1.85
C LEU A 69 -7.20 -17.89 -0.67
N THR A 70 -6.40 -18.94 -0.87
CA THR A 70 -5.51 -19.52 0.16
C THR A 70 -4.06 -19.03 0.10
N GLY A 71 -3.78 -18.05 -0.76
CA GLY A 71 -2.44 -17.50 -0.95
C GLY A 71 -2.07 -16.40 0.06
N THR A 72 -0.79 -16.02 0.06
CA THR A 72 -0.23 -14.94 0.89
C THR A 72 -1.07 -13.67 0.82
N HIS A 73 -1.15 -12.95 1.93
CA HIS A 73 -1.90 -11.70 2.00
C HIS A 73 -1.30 -10.62 1.09
N PRO A 74 -2.08 -9.95 0.21
CA PRO A 74 -1.57 -8.89 -0.66
C PRO A 74 -0.75 -7.81 0.05
N ALA A 75 -1.12 -7.51 1.29
CA ALA A 75 -0.38 -6.60 2.18
C ALA A 75 1.10 -6.98 2.40
N SER A 76 1.48 -8.25 2.27
CA SER A 76 2.87 -8.69 2.41
C SER A 76 3.78 -8.21 1.28
N TYR A 77 3.20 -7.87 0.13
CA TYR A 77 3.95 -7.49 -1.08
C TYR A 77 4.16 -5.98 -1.21
N VAL A 78 3.51 -5.18 -0.35
CA VAL A 78 3.53 -3.72 -0.46
C VAL A 78 4.94 -3.18 -0.18
N LYS A 79 5.50 -2.49 -1.17
CA LYS A 79 6.77 -1.76 -1.09
C LYS A 79 6.55 -0.25 -1.16
N LYS A 80 5.62 0.19 -2.01
CA LYS A 80 5.23 1.59 -2.15
C LYS A 80 3.74 1.72 -1.92
N PHE A 81 3.34 2.68 -1.08
CA PHE A 81 1.95 2.88 -0.72
C PHE A 81 1.54 4.34 -0.84
N SER A 82 0.60 4.63 -1.73
CA SER A 82 0.16 6.00 -2.04
C SER A 82 -1.35 6.13 -1.90
N VAL A 83 -1.80 6.85 -0.88
CA VAL A 83 -3.23 6.99 -0.58
C VAL A 83 -3.68 8.45 -0.48
N SER A 84 -4.87 8.68 -1.00
CA SER A 84 -5.59 9.95 -0.92
C SER A 84 -7.11 9.71 -0.93
N PRO A 85 -7.91 10.30 -0.03
CA PRO A 85 -9.36 10.25 -0.13
C PRO A 85 -9.81 10.71 -1.52
N THR A 86 -10.68 9.92 -2.14
CA THR A 86 -11.35 10.33 -3.39
C THR A 86 -12.73 10.84 -3.03
N HIS A 87 -13.26 11.81 -3.80
CA HIS A 87 -14.61 12.36 -3.56
C HIS A 87 -15.73 11.31 -3.57
N LYS A 88 -15.46 10.11 -4.11
CA LYS A 88 -16.43 9.01 -4.21
C LYS A 88 -16.57 8.20 -2.91
N LEU A 89 -15.56 8.19 -2.04
CA LEU A 89 -15.61 7.47 -0.77
C LEU A 89 -15.93 8.42 0.37
N SER A 90 -16.83 8.01 1.25
CA SER A 90 -17.04 8.75 2.49
C SER A 90 -15.78 8.72 3.34
N ALA A 91 -15.55 9.80 4.08
CA ALA A 91 -14.44 9.97 5.01
C ALA A 91 -14.30 8.77 5.97
N THR A 92 -15.42 8.33 6.53
CA THR A 92 -15.48 7.24 7.52
C THR A 92 -15.14 5.88 6.92
N VAL A 93 -15.57 5.60 5.68
CA VAL A 93 -15.24 4.34 4.99
C VAL A 93 -13.76 4.32 4.63
N PHE A 94 -13.23 5.43 4.10
CA PHE A 94 -11.81 5.54 3.79
C PHE A 94 -10.95 5.31 5.04
N GLN A 95 -11.29 5.98 6.16
CA GLN A 95 -10.57 5.83 7.42
C GLN A 95 -10.58 4.38 7.92
N LYS A 96 -11.73 3.71 7.91
CA LYS A 96 -11.86 2.31 8.32
C LYS A 96 -11.03 1.38 7.42
N GLN A 97 -11.12 1.54 6.10
CA GLN A 97 -10.37 0.73 5.15
C GLN A 97 -8.87 0.92 5.34
N MET A 98 -8.43 2.17 5.54
CA MET A 98 -7.03 2.46 5.75
C MET A 98 -6.50 1.90 7.07
N ALA A 99 -7.25 2.01 8.16
CA ALA A 99 -6.89 1.40 9.44
C ALA A 99 -6.75 -0.13 9.33
N SER A 100 -7.71 -0.80 8.68
CA SER A 100 -7.64 -2.24 8.42
C SER A 100 -6.47 -2.62 7.51
N ALA A 101 -6.23 -1.86 6.44
CA ALA A 101 -5.12 -2.10 5.52
C ALA A 101 -3.77 -1.95 6.22
N MET A 102 -3.60 -0.91 7.03
CA MET A 102 -2.36 -0.70 7.80
C MET A 102 -2.16 -1.78 8.87
N LYS A 103 -3.24 -2.24 9.51
CA LYS A 103 -3.18 -3.40 10.42
C LYS A 103 -2.70 -4.65 9.67
N ASN A 104 -3.25 -4.93 8.50
CA ASN A 104 -2.85 -6.09 7.71
C ASN A 104 -1.40 -5.98 7.19
N ILE A 105 -0.96 -4.78 6.80
CA ILE A 105 0.44 -4.51 6.47
C ILE A 105 1.34 -4.79 7.68
N ALA A 106 0.97 -4.30 8.86
CA ALA A 106 1.73 -4.53 10.09
C ALA A 106 1.83 -6.03 10.44
N LEU A 107 0.79 -6.80 10.13
CA LEU A 107 0.72 -8.24 10.42
C LEU A 107 1.48 -9.10 9.40
N HIS A 108 1.41 -8.75 8.12
CA HIS A 108 1.86 -9.63 7.03
C HIS A 108 3.12 -9.15 6.31
N ALA A 109 3.44 -7.86 6.34
CA ALA A 109 4.63 -7.34 5.69
C ALA A 109 5.86 -7.54 6.59
N ALA A 110 7.01 -7.83 5.97
CA ALA A 110 8.27 -7.87 6.68
C ALA A 110 8.61 -6.52 7.33
N THR A 111 9.45 -6.53 8.36
CA THR A 111 9.95 -5.30 8.97
C THR A 111 10.69 -4.46 7.92
N GLY A 112 10.36 -3.18 7.82
CA GLY A 112 10.92 -2.29 6.79
C GLY A 112 10.54 -2.65 5.36
N ALA A 113 9.47 -3.42 5.14
CA ALA A 113 9.04 -3.77 3.79
C ALA A 113 8.63 -2.55 2.96
N ILE A 114 8.03 -1.51 3.58
CA ILE A 114 7.57 -0.33 2.87
C ILE A 114 8.72 0.68 2.78
N GLN A 115 9.12 0.96 1.55
CA GLN A 115 10.17 1.90 1.18
C GLN A 115 9.61 3.30 0.94
N ALA A 116 8.39 3.41 0.38
CA ALA A 116 7.78 4.70 0.08
C ALA A 116 6.34 4.79 0.61
N LEU A 117 6.05 5.87 1.36
CA LEU A 117 4.71 6.19 1.83
C LEU A 117 4.32 7.59 1.37
N THR A 118 3.24 7.67 0.58
CA THR A 118 2.55 8.92 0.26
C THR A 118 1.19 8.92 0.91
N PHE A 119 0.96 9.83 1.85
CA PHE A 119 -0.32 10.00 2.53
C PHE A 119 -0.85 11.40 2.31
N ARG A 120 -2.00 11.52 1.63
CA ARG A 120 -2.65 12.80 1.35
C ARG A 120 -4.05 12.80 1.90
N SER A 121 -4.29 13.35 3.08
CA SER A 121 -5.62 13.27 3.68
C SER A 121 -5.86 14.39 4.68
N ASN A 122 -7.14 14.66 4.94
CA ASN A 122 -7.59 15.53 6.02
C ASN A 122 -7.66 14.82 7.39
N PHE A 123 -7.41 13.50 7.44
CA PHE A 123 -7.37 12.72 8.69
C PHE A 123 -5.99 12.80 9.35
N SER A 124 -5.96 12.68 10.68
CA SER A 124 -4.70 12.58 11.40
C SER A 124 -4.03 11.22 11.10
N LEU A 125 -2.71 11.23 10.97
CA LEU A 125 -1.94 10.02 10.69
C LEU A 125 -2.02 8.99 11.85
N PRO A 126 -2.02 9.39 13.15
CA PRO A 126 -2.21 8.45 14.26
C PRO A 126 -3.54 7.71 14.24
N GLU A 127 -4.64 8.36 13.86
CA GLU A 127 -5.95 7.70 13.73
C GLU A 127 -5.93 6.59 12.68
N VAL A 128 -5.13 6.78 11.64
CA VAL A 128 -5.01 5.85 10.53
C VAL A 128 -4.06 4.70 10.83
N LEU A 129 -2.99 4.95 11.59
CA LEU A 129 -2.00 3.95 11.96
C LEU A 129 -2.35 3.18 13.23
N GLY A 130 -3.42 3.55 13.94
CA GLY A 130 -3.81 2.89 15.19
C GLY A 130 -2.92 3.28 16.36
N GLY A 131 -2.38 4.50 16.35
CA GLY A 131 -1.61 5.09 17.46
C GLY A 131 -0.12 4.74 17.50
N ASN A 132 0.33 3.67 16.83
CA ASN A 132 1.74 3.27 16.76
C ASN A 132 2.22 3.17 15.30
N VAL A 133 3.52 3.37 15.07
CA VAL A 133 4.12 3.18 13.74
C VAL A 133 4.34 1.68 13.48
N PRO A 134 3.72 1.11 12.41
CA PRO A 134 3.97 -0.27 12.02
C PRO A 134 5.45 -0.56 11.75
N LEU A 135 5.92 -1.75 12.15
CA LEU A 135 7.29 -2.20 11.87
C LEU A 135 7.63 -2.19 10.38
N ALA A 136 6.63 -2.38 9.51
CA ALA A 136 6.75 -2.30 8.07
C ALA A 136 7.24 -0.92 7.57
N LEU A 137 7.03 0.16 8.35
CA LEU A 137 7.43 1.53 8.00
C LEU A 137 8.78 1.95 8.59
N ARG A 138 9.49 1.08 9.33
CA ARG A 138 10.74 1.46 10.04
C ARG A 138 11.90 1.85 9.11
N LEU A 139 11.93 1.33 7.90
CA LEU A 139 12.99 1.56 6.91
C LEU A 139 12.45 2.37 5.72
N LEU A 140 11.55 3.33 5.98
CA LEU A 140 11.06 4.22 4.95
C LEU A 140 12.21 5.03 4.35
N GLU A 141 12.32 4.96 3.03
CA GLU A 141 13.26 5.74 2.22
C GLU A 141 12.61 7.06 1.78
N GLU A 142 11.31 7.02 1.47
CA GLU A 142 10.53 8.16 0.99
C GLU A 142 9.24 8.37 1.81
N LEU A 143 9.07 9.58 2.33
CA LEU A 143 7.86 9.99 3.04
C LEU A 143 7.30 11.29 2.47
N VAL A 144 6.08 11.22 1.93
CA VAL A 144 5.33 12.37 1.43
C VAL A 144 4.03 12.50 2.20
N LEU A 145 3.96 13.52 3.06
CA LEU A 145 2.76 13.82 3.85
C LEU A 145 2.12 15.10 3.32
N LYS A 146 0.89 15.00 2.83
CA LYS A 146 0.05 16.16 2.49
C LYS A 146 -1.15 16.19 3.41
N ILE A 147 -1.01 16.90 4.51
CA ILE A 147 -2.03 17.01 5.56
C ILE A 147 -2.36 18.50 5.74
N PRO A 148 -3.64 18.89 5.89
CA PRO A 148 -3.98 20.25 6.27
C PRO A 148 -3.33 20.63 7.61
N ILE A 149 -2.86 21.87 7.74
CA ILE A 149 -2.26 22.41 8.98
C ILE A 149 -3.30 22.48 10.14
N LEU A 150 -4.58 22.32 9.82
CA LEU A 150 -5.69 22.40 10.77
C LEU A 150 -6.08 21.02 11.29
N VAL A 151 -5.30 20.46 12.22
CA VAL A 151 -5.78 19.30 12.98
C VAL A 151 -5.42 19.42 14.45
N LYS A 152 -6.41 19.20 15.32
CA LYS A 152 -6.22 18.85 16.73
C LYS A 152 -5.15 17.75 16.82
N ASN A 153 -4.30 17.75 17.85
CA ASN A 153 -3.19 16.80 18.06
C ASN A 153 -1.91 17.05 17.24
N THR A 154 -1.51 18.31 17.05
CA THR A 154 -0.22 18.67 16.44
C THR A 154 0.97 17.95 17.06
N ARG A 155 1.00 17.78 18.40
CA ARG A 155 2.08 17.06 19.10
C ARG A 155 2.17 15.59 18.71
N LEU A 156 1.04 14.88 18.63
CA LEU A 156 1.02 13.46 18.25
C LEU A 156 1.36 13.25 16.77
N ASN A 157 0.95 14.19 15.91
CA ASN A 157 1.33 14.15 14.50
C ASN A 157 2.86 14.33 14.37
N VAL A 158 3.45 15.32 15.04
CA VAL A 158 4.90 15.56 15.01
C VAL A 158 5.68 14.36 15.54
N SER A 159 5.33 13.82 16.71
CA SER A 159 6.04 12.65 17.27
C SER A 159 5.96 11.42 16.37
N LEU A 160 4.84 11.26 15.66
CA LEU A 160 4.66 10.16 14.74
C LEU A 160 5.41 10.38 13.43
N VAL A 161 5.47 11.61 12.91
CA VAL A 161 6.36 11.95 11.78
C VAL A 161 7.82 11.71 12.18
N ASP A 162 8.25 12.15 13.36
CA ASP A 162 9.61 11.91 13.86
C ASP A 162 9.92 10.41 13.95
N SER A 163 8.94 9.61 14.38
CA SER A 163 9.06 8.15 14.43
C SER A 163 9.13 7.49 13.04
N LEU A 164 8.54 8.11 12.02
CA LEU A 164 8.62 7.67 10.62
C LEU A 164 9.91 8.15 9.93
N CYS A 165 10.47 9.28 10.39
CA CYS A 165 11.70 9.87 9.89
C CYS A 165 12.94 9.18 10.50
N GLY A 166 13.00 7.85 10.33
CA GLY A 166 14.13 7.03 10.78
C GLY A 166 15.42 7.27 9.98
N PRO A 167 16.53 6.63 10.36
CA PRO A 167 17.85 6.83 9.75
C PRO A 167 17.92 6.43 8.27
N SER A 168 16.98 5.62 7.80
CA SER A 168 16.89 5.19 6.39
C SER A 168 16.21 6.21 5.48
N LEU A 169 15.68 7.32 6.02
CA LEU A 169 14.94 8.29 5.23
C LEU A 169 15.87 9.09 4.32
N ILE A 170 15.67 8.94 3.02
CA ILE A 170 16.41 9.65 1.97
C ILE A 170 15.68 10.95 1.61
N ALA A 171 14.34 10.92 1.61
CA ALA A 171 13.52 12.09 1.27
C ALA A 171 12.29 12.23 2.18
N ALA A 172 12.19 13.37 2.87
CA ALA A 172 11.00 13.82 3.58
C ALA A 172 10.42 15.06 2.91
N ARG A 173 9.16 15.00 2.47
CA ARG A 173 8.46 16.18 1.89
C ARG A 173 7.14 16.41 2.61
N PRO A 174 7.14 17.15 3.74
CA PRO A 174 5.91 17.66 4.32
C PRO A 174 5.37 18.77 3.42
N VAL A 175 4.22 18.55 2.78
CA VAL A 175 3.50 19.59 2.04
C VAL A 175 2.32 20.03 2.90
N PHE A 176 2.52 21.14 3.59
CA PHE A 176 1.49 21.78 4.38
C PHE A 176 0.56 22.55 3.45
N LEU A 177 -0.68 22.09 3.32
CA LEU A 177 -1.70 22.83 2.57
C LEU A 177 -2.23 23.96 3.46
N GLN A 178 -1.93 25.21 3.09
CA GLN A 178 -2.64 26.37 3.63
C GLN A 178 -4.09 26.31 3.11
N SER A 179 -5.04 26.22 4.03
CA SER A 179 -6.46 26.33 3.70
C SER A 179 -6.76 27.79 3.39
N SER A 180 -6.66 28.18 2.12
CA SER A 180 -7.18 29.46 1.65
C SER A 180 -8.71 29.41 1.73
N ARG A 181 -9.29 29.84 2.86
CA ARG A 181 -10.71 30.19 2.90
C ARG A 181 -10.90 31.43 2.03
N ILE A 182 -11.40 31.24 0.81
CA ILE A 182 -12.09 32.32 0.10
C ILE A 182 -13.53 32.26 0.61
N SER A 183 -13.84 33.16 1.53
CA SER A 183 -15.20 33.51 1.91
C SER A 183 -15.79 34.37 0.79
N LEU A 184 -16.92 33.96 0.22
CA LEU A 184 -17.90 34.86 -0.40
C LEU A 184 -19.26 34.53 0.22
#